data_AF-A0A972JC78-F1
#
_entry.id   AF-A0A972JC78-F1
#
_cell.length_a   1.000
_cell.length_b   1.000
_cell.length_c   1.000
_cell.angle_alpha   90.00
_cell.angle_beta   90.00
_cell.angle_gamma   90.00
#
_symmetry.space_group_name_H-M   'P 1'
#
loop_
_entity.id
_entity.type
_entity.pdbx_description
1 polymer ?
#
loop_
_entity_poly.entity_id
_entity_poly.type
_entity_poly.pdbx_seq_one_letter_code
_entity_poly.pdbx_strand_id
1 'polypeptide(L)'
;MASPLNPSDITREVLRMLAARRLAPTPDNFRQIYNEIAGISDAGDALSARYIRSIAERLPRDNADRVRLARDIDTALANEDTERAEQTLFSLLDSLGGVEPPAWNKLIGDLLRQWEGRQLGWTPARKRESLQRVLAANEPATLYKRLQGLIKGWSTAPTDPEVPIGEEGDDWQEPTPSTGSTALALSPDPSPGRSTEDLSGQLRELVCIALDTAVPAFLADHPALIEEAAALSAETRKAVTAEALQTVGTQLRKFAYRLELTAGETAEVRAGLLKLLQLLLENIDEIVMDDQWLQGQIETLREVVTQPANVRRIEDAERRLKDVIYRQSQLKHNLEATQRSLRDMLAGFIDQLADFSETTGSYHDKIASHATRIANARDIGEIGPVLDEVMRDTRHIQEEARRSREELAAARDRAREAEARIAELQRELETTSRAMRHDQLTGVLNRRGLEETFDKECARAQRNGVPLCVALLDIDNFKRLNDTYGHQAGDDALIHLTTVVRANLRPNDTVAR
;
A
#
# COMPACT_ATOMS: atom_id res chain seq x y z
N MET A 1 10.52 -47.94 -54.65
CA MET A 1 11.54 -47.37 -53.77
C MET A 1 11.85 -45.98 -54.27
N ALA A 2 11.28 -44.95 -53.64
CA ALA A 2 11.58 -43.55 -53.95
C ALA A 2 12.75 -43.11 -53.06
N SER A 3 13.76 -42.48 -53.67
CA SER A 3 14.99 -42.02 -53.02
C SER A 3 14.70 -41.18 -51.76
N PRO A 4 15.54 -41.23 -50.71
CA PRO A 4 15.36 -40.37 -49.54
C PRO A 4 15.46 -38.91 -49.99
N LEU A 5 14.35 -38.18 -49.88
CA LEU A 5 14.27 -36.77 -50.23
C LEU A 5 15.31 -36.00 -49.42
N ASN A 6 16.16 -35.24 -50.13
CA ASN A 6 17.15 -34.36 -49.50
C ASN A 6 16.41 -33.32 -48.65
N PRO A 7 16.81 -33.05 -47.39
CA PRO A 7 16.11 -32.11 -46.51
C PRO A 7 15.87 -30.72 -47.14
N SER A 8 16.80 -30.25 -47.97
CA SER A 8 16.65 -28.98 -48.71
C SER A 8 15.48 -28.98 -49.70
N ASP A 9 15.19 -30.15 -50.29
CA ASP A 9 14.12 -30.31 -51.28
C ASP A 9 12.76 -30.39 -50.60
N ILE A 10 12.69 -31.05 -49.43
CA ILE A 10 11.51 -31.05 -48.57
C ILE A 10 11.18 -29.62 -48.11
N THR A 11 12.18 -28.88 -47.61
CA THR A 11 12.00 -27.47 -47.20
C THR A 11 11.49 -26.59 -48.34
N ARG A 12 11.97 -26.79 -49.57
CA ARG A 12 11.48 -26.03 -50.73
C ARG A 12 10.01 -26.32 -51.01
N GLU A 13 9.61 -27.57 -50.89
CA GLU A 13 8.22 -27.98 -51.09
C GLU A 13 7.31 -27.52 -49.94
N VAL A 14 7.81 -27.46 -48.70
CA VAL A 14 7.11 -26.86 -47.54
C VAL A 14 6.77 -25.40 -47.78
N LEU A 15 7.75 -24.59 -48.23
CA LEU A 15 7.52 -23.17 -48.51
C LEU A 15 6.51 -22.97 -49.65
N ARG A 16 6.52 -23.86 -50.65
CA ARG A 16 5.55 -23.86 -51.74
C ARG A 16 4.15 -24.20 -51.25
N MET A 17 4.01 -25.19 -50.37
CA MET A 17 2.72 -25.58 -49.77
C MET A 17 2.19 -24.55 -48.77
N LEU A 18 3.04 -23.87 -48.00
CA LEU A 18 2.66 -22.75 -47.14
C LEU A 18 2.04 -21.61 -47.96
N ALA A 19 2.70 -21.25 -49.08
CA ALA A 19 2.20 -20.23 -49.99
C ALA A 19 0.88 -20.64 -50.67
N ALA A 20 0.77 -21.90 -51.10
CA ALA A 20 -0.44 -22.42 -51.74
C ALA A 20 -1.64 -22.51 -50.77
N ARG A 21 -1.38 -22.89 -49.51
CA ARG A 21 -2.40 -22.98 -48.44
C ARG A 21 -2.69 -21.64 -47.75
N ARG A 22 -2.02 -20.55 -48.14
CA ARG A 22 -2.12 -19.21 -47.53
C ARG A 22 -1.91 -19.22 -46.01
N LEU A 23 -1.03 -20.10 -45.52
CA LEU A 23 -0.69 -20.17 -44.10
C LEU A 23 0.51 -19.25 -43.82
N ALA A 24 0.47 -18.56 -42.69
CA ALA A 24 1.62 -17.78 -42.23
C ALA A 24 2.83 -18.70 -42.01
N PRO A 25 4.06 -18.30 -42.41
CA PRO A 25 5.26 -19.11 -42.25
C PRO A 25 5.73 -19.08 -40.79
N THR A 26 4.92 -19.63 -39.88
CA THR A 26 5.27 -19.84 -38.48
C THR A 26 6.05 -21.16 -38.34
N PRO A 27 6.88 -21.30 -37.29
CA PRO A 27 7.61 -22.53 -37.01
C PRO A 27 6.71 -23.78 -36.97
N ASP A 28 5.50 -23.64 -36.41
CA ASP A 28 4.55 -24.75 -36.25
C ASP A 28 3.94 -25.19 -37.60
N ASN A 29 3.51 -24.24 -38.43
CA ASN A 29 2.97 -24.53 -39.76
C ASN A 29 4.05 -25.14 -40.68
N PHE A 30 5.30 -24.67 -40.54
CA PHE A 30 6.43 -25.22 -41.27
C PHE A 30 6.71 -26.67 -40.85
N ARG A 31 6.74 -26.96 -39.55
CA ARG A 31 6.96 -28.30 -38.98
C ARG A 31 5.85 -29.28 -39.41
N GLN A 32 4.60 -28.85 -39.37
CA GLN A 32 3.46 -29.69 -39.75
C GLN A 32 3.53 -30.13 -41.22
N ILE A 33 3.75 -29.17 -42.14
CA ILE A 33 3.85 -29.47 -43.58
C ILE A 33 5.14 -30.23 -43.90
N TYR A 34 6.24 -29.95 -43.18
CA TYR A 34 7.49 -30.70 -43.32
C TYR A 34 7.27 -32.18 -42.97
N ASN A 35 6.60 -32.45 -41.85
CA ASN A 35 6.30 -33.81 -41.41
C ASN A 35 5.32 -34.51 -42.36
N GLU A 36 4.33 -33.79 -42.91
CA GLU A 36 3.41 -34.28 -43.94
C GLU A 36 4.15 -34.74 -45.21
N ILE A 37 5.12 -33.96 -45.69
CA ILE A 37 5.90 -34.28 -46.89
C ILE A 37 6.96 -35.37 -46.62
N ALA A 38 7.56 -35.35 -45.44
CA ALA A 38 8.57 -36.33 -45.03
C ALA A 38 7.97 -37.69 -44.63
N GLY A 39 6.65 -37.81 -44.54
CA GLY A 39 5.97 -39.04 -44.10
C GLY A 39 6.26 -39.40 -42.64
N ILE A 40 6.66 -38.41 -41.84
CA ILE A 40 6.92 -38.58 -40.41
C ILE A 40 5.55 -38.52 -39.72
N SER A 41 5.00 -39.68 -39.36
CA SER A 41 3.80 -39.72 -38.52
C SER A 41 4.08 -38.97 -37.23
N ASP A 42 3.19 -38.04 -36.91
CA ASP A 42 3.15 -37.29 -35.68
C ASP A 42 3.05 -38.27 -34.50
N ALA A 43 4.19 -38.72 -33.97
CA ALA A 43 4.28 -39.13 -32.58
C ALA A 43 4.13 -37.85 -31.76
N GLY A 44 2.89 -37.35 -31.76
CA GLY A 44 2.52 -36.03 -31.28
C GLY A 44 2.85 -35.92 -29.81
N ASP A 45 3.55 -34.85 -29.44
CA ASP A 45 3.69 -34.22 -28.12
C ASP A 45 3.87 -35.10 -26.86
N ALA A 46 4.01 -36.42 -27.00
CA ALA A 46 4.10 -37.35 -25.89
C ALA A 46 5.47 -37.23 -25.24
N LEU A 47 5.48 -36.91 -23.95
CA LEU A 47 6.71 -36.78 -23.19
C LEU A 47 7.46 -38.12 -23.18
N SER A 48 8.72 -38.11 -23.62
CA SER A 48 9.51 -39.35 -23.59
C SER A 48 9.61 -39.91 -22.16
N ALA A 49 9.66 -41.24 -22.02
CA ALA A 49 9.82 -41.93 -20.73
C ALA A 49 10.96 -41.36 -19.86
N ARG A 50 12.05 -40.92 -20.50
CA ARG A 50 13.20 -40.29 -19.82
C ARG A 50 12.85 -38.94 -19.22
N TYR A 51 12.08 -38.12 -19.94
CA TYR A 51 11.63 -36.82 -19.45
C TYR A 51 10.63 -36.98 -18.29
N ILE A 52 9.66 -37.89 -18.42
CA ILE A 52 8.70 -38.20 -17.35
C ILE A 52 9.44 -38.62 -16.07
N ARG A 53 10.43 -39.53 -16.18
CA ARG A 53 11.26 -39.96 -15.04
C ARG A 53 11.99 -38.79 -14.39
N SER A 54 12.62 -37.92 -15.20
CA SER A 54 13.38 -36.78 -14.69
C SER A 54 12.52 -35.75 -13.95
N ILE A 55 11.25 -35.59 -14.35
CA ILE A 55 10.29 -34.71 -13.69
C ILE A 55 9.81 -35.38 -12.39
N ALA A 56 9.41 -36.65 -12.45
CA ALA A 56 8.91 -37.40 -11.30
C ALA A 56 9.93 -37.50 -10.14
N GLU A 57 11.23 -37.58 -10.44
CA GLU A 57 12.31 -37.57 -9.43
C GLU A 57 12.45 -36.24 -8.69
N ARG A 58 12.02 -35.12 -9.31
CA ARG A 58 12.15 -33.76 -8.76
C ARG A 58 10.90 -33.28 -8.01
N LEU A 59 9.81 -34.05 -8.04
CA LEU A 59 8.54 -33.65 -7.42
C LEU A 59 8.47 -34.04 -5.93
N PRO A 60 7.84 -33.21 -5.08
CA PRO A 60 7.72 -33.47 -3.64
C PRO A 60 6.95 -34.77 -3.33
N ARG A 61 7.48 -35.56 -2.40
CA ARG A 61 6.88 -36.80 -1.87
C ARG A 61 6.46 -36.63 -0.40
N ASP A 62 5.73 -35.55 -0.13
CA ASP A 62 5.38 -35.03 1.19
C ASP A 62 4.05 -35.56 1.76
N ASN A 63 3.20 -36.20 0.94
CA ASN A 63 1.96 -36.83 1.38
C ASN A 63 1.81 -38.26 0.80
N ALA A 64 1.06 -39.12 1.50
CA ALA A 64 0.81 -40.51 1.13
C ALA A 64 0.22 -40.67 -0.29
N ASP A 65 -0.65 -39.76 -0.72
CA ASP A 65 -1.21 -39.77 -2.08
C ASP A 65 -0.15 -39.48 -3.16
N ARG A 66 0.77 -38.54 -2.90
CA ARG A 66 1.87 -38.21 -3.81
C ARG A 66 2.92 -39.32 -3.86
N VAL A 67 3.16 -39.99 -2.74
CA VAL A 67 4.01 -41.19 -2.69
C VAL A 67 3.41 -42.34 -3.50
N ARG A 68 2.08 -42.52 -3.46
CA ARG A 68 1.37 -43.53 -4.28
C ARG A 68 1.50 -43.20 -5.77
N LEU A 69 1.17 -41.98 -6.17
CA LEU A 69 1.23 -41.53 -7.56
C LEU A 69 2.65 -41.62 -8.14
N ALA A 70 3.68 -41.29 -7.35
CA ALA A 70 5.07 -41.45 -7.77
C ALA A 70 5.43 -42.93 -8.05
N ARG A 71 4.97 -43.87 -7.21
CA ARG A 71 5.18 -45.31 -7.44
C ARG A 71 4.42 -45.82 -8.66
N ASP A 72 3.22 -45.29 -8.91
CA ASP A 72 2.42 -45.66 -10.07
C ASP A 72 3.09 -45.19 -11.37
N ILE A 73 3.72 -44.01 -11.37
CA ILE A 73 4.57 -43.53 -12.48
C ILE A 73 5.78 -44.45 -12.69
N ASP A 74 6.50 -44.80 -11.61
CA ASP A 74 7.67 -45.69 -11.69
C ASP A 74 7.28 -47.07 -12.25
N THR A 75 6.09 -47.58 -11.90
CA THR A 75 5.55 -48.86 -12.37
C THR A 75 5.10 -48.78 -13.84
N ALA A 76 4.46 -47.69 -14.26
CA ALA A 76 4.08 -47.47 -15.65
C ALA A 76 5.30 -47.36 -16.57
N LEU A 77 6.34 -46.65 -16.12
CA LEU A 77 7.62 -46.56 -16.84
C LEU A 77 8.37 -47.89 -16.91
N ALA A 78 8.23 -48.76 -15.91
CA ALA A 78 8.81 -50.11 -15.93
C ALA A 78 8.10 -51.05 -16.92
N ASN A 79 6.81 -50.81 -17.17
CA ASN A 79 5.99 -51.57 -18.11
C ASN A 79 5.96 -50.97 -19.53
N GLU A 80 6.83 -50.00 -19.83
CA GLU A 80 6.90 -49.29 -21.12
C GLU A 80 5.61 -48.55 -21.53
N ASP A 81 4.71 -48.28 -20.57
CA ASP A 81 3.44 -47.58 -20.79
C ASP A 81 3.61 -46.07 -20.55
N THR A 82 4.12 -45.37 -21.56
CA THR A 82 4.41 -43.93 -21.49
C THR A 82 3.17 -43.06 -21.38
N GLU A 83 2.06 -43.48 -21.99
CA GLU A 83 0.80 -42.72 -21.98
C GLU A 83 0.20 -42.72 -20.56
N ARG A 84 0.21 -43.88 -19.90
CA ARG A 84 -0.22 -43.99 -18.51
C ARG A 84 0.72 -43.27 -17.53
N ALA A 85 2.03 -43.30 -17.79
CA ALA A 85 3.00 -42.56 -16.99
C ALA A 85 2.79 -41.05 -17.10
N GLU A 86 2.46 -40.54 -18.29
CA GLU A 86 2.14 -39.14 -18.55
C GLU A 86 0.83 -38.72 -17.85
N GLN A 87 -0.25 -39.50 -17.98
CA GLN A 87 -1.50 -39.23 -17.28
C GLN A 87 -1.34 -39.20 -15.75
N THR A 88 -0.52 -40.11 -15.21
CA THR A 88 -0.25 -40.18 -13.77
C THR A 88 0.65 -39.02 -13.32
N LEU A 89 1.58 -38.58 -14.17
CA LEU A 89 2.38 -37.37 -13.94
C LEU A 89 1.50 -36.12 -13.89
N PHE A 90 0.55 -35.96 -14.82
CA PHE A 90 -0.41 -34.86 -14.76
C PHE A 90 -1.28 -34.92 -13.50
N SER A 91 -1.72 -36.11 -13.08
CA SER A 91 -2.45 -36.29 -11.81
C SER A 91 -1.59 -35.90 -10.59
N LEU A 92 -0.28 -36.18 -10.62
CA LEU A 92 0.65 -35.76 -9.58
C LEU A 92 0.86 -34.24 -9.59
N LEU A 93 0.95 -33.61 -10.77
CA LEU A 93 1.02 -32.16 -10.93
C LEU A 93 -0.26 -31.45 -10.48
N ASP A 94 -1.44 -32.01 -10.77
CA ASP A 94 -2.72 -31.52 -10.26
C ASP A 94 -2.80 -31.64 -8.74
N SER A 95 -2.25 -32.72 -8.17
CA SER A 95 -2.15 -32.86 -6.71
C SER A 95 -1.22 -31.83 -6.06
N LEU A 96 -0.31 -31.21 -6.83
CA LEU A 96 0.50 -30.07 -6.39
C LEU A 96 -0.28 -28.76 -6.50
N GLY A 97 -1.18 -28.64 -7.48
CA GLY A 97 -2.06 -27.50 -7.70
C GLY A 97 -3.23 -27.36 -6.72
N GLY A 98 -3.41 -28.30 -5.79
CA GLY A 98 -4.56 -28.32 -4.89
C GLY A 98 -4.28 -28.95 -3.54
N VAL A 99 -3.44 -28.31 -2.72
CA VAL A 99 -3.77 -28.30 -1.28
C VAL A 99 -4.68 -27.10 -1.13
N GLU A 100 -6.00 -27.30 -1.25
CA GLU A 100 -6.94 -26.32 -0.70
C GLU A 100 -6.43 -26.00 0.70
N PRO A 101 -6.11 -24.73 1.01
CA PRO A 101 -5.70 -24.39 2.36
C PRO A 101 -6.77 -24.96 3.29
N PRO A 102 -6.38 -25.70 4.34
CA PRO A 102 -7.36 -26.29 5.24
C PRO A 102 -8.37 -25.22 5.61
N ALA A 103 -9.67 -25.54 5.60
CA ALA A 103 -10.73 -24.55 5.80
C ALA A 103 -10.70 -24.00 7.23
N TRP A 104 -9.71 -23.16 7.51
CA TRP A 104 -9.39 -22.58 8.81
C TRP A 104 -10.49 -21.63 9.22
N ASN A 105 -11.11 -20.92 8.28
CA ASN A 105 -12.30 -20.12 8.50
C ASN A 105 -13.43 -20.95 9.15
N LYS A 106 -13.71 -22.14 8.62
CA LYS A 106 -14.75 -23.03 9.15
C LYS A 106 -14.32 -23.63 10.50
N LEU A 107 -13.08 -24.09 10.60
CA LEU A 107 -12.53 -24.69 11.81
C LEU A 107 -12.47 -23.70 12.98
N ILE A 108 -12.03 -22.46 12.73
CA ILE A 108 -12.00 -21.38 13.72
C ILE A 108 -13.43 -20.97 14.09
N GLY A 109 -14.33 -20.88 13.11
CA GLY A 109 -15.75 -20.64 13.38
C GLY A 109 -16.38 -21.71 14.27
N ASP A 110 -16.09 -22.99 14.01
CA ASP A 110 -16.57 -24.11 14.83
C ASP A 110 -15.89 -24.13 16.21
N LEU A 111 -14.60 -23.78 16.30
CA LEU A 111 -13.88 -23.63 17.57
C LEU A 111 -14.55 -22.55 18.44
N LEU A 112 -14.83 -21.37 17.90
CA LEU A 112 -15.47 -20.26 18.61
C LEU A 112 -16.87 -20.65 19.10
N ARG A 113 -17.70 -21.26 18.23
CA ARG A 113 -19.03 -21.75 18.63
C ARG A 113 -18.95 -22.78 19.76
N GLN A 114 -18.06 -23.75 19.65
CA GLN A 114 -17.90 -24.79 20.68
C GLN A 114 -17.19 -24.28 21.93
N TRP A 115 -16.42 -23.20 21.83
CA TRP A 115 -15.78 -22.54 22.98
C TRP A 115 -16.83 -21.90 23.88
N GLU A 116 -17.79 -21.20 23.28
CA GLU A 116 -18.92 -20.53 23.94
C GLU A 116 -19.99 -21.51 24.44
N GLY A 117 -20.13 -22.68 23.81
CA GLY A 117 -21.08 -23.72 24.22
C GLY A 117 -20.78 -24.32 25.60
N ARG A 118 -21.81 -24.37 26.46
CA ARG A 118 -21.75 -25.09 27.76
C ARG A 118 -21.89 -26.59 27.49
N GLN A 119 -20.81 -27.33 27.68
CA GLN A 119 -20.74 -28.78 27.51
C GLN A 119 -20.44 -29.43 28.86
N LEU A 120 -21.19 -30.48 29.21
CA LEU A 120 -20.98 -31.20 30.48
C LEU A 120 -19.55 -31.79 30.52
N GLY A 121 -18.78 -31.48 31.58
CA GLY A 121 -17.42 -31.99 31.79
C GLY A 121 -16.27 -31.16 31.17
N TRP A 122 -16.58 -30.17 30.32
CA TRP A 122 -15.60 -29.27 29.69
C TRP A 122 -15.69 -27.84 30.25
N THR A 123 -14.95 -27.58 31.34
CA THR A 123 -14.78 -26.21 31.85
C THR A 123 -13.92 -25.36 30.90
N PRO A 124 -14.05 -24.03 30.90
CA PRO A 124 -13.18 -23.15 30.11
C PRO A 124 -11.68 -23.37 30.38
N ALA A 125 -11.33 -23.75 31.61
CA ALA A 125 -9.96 -24.12 31.98
C ALA A 125 -9.49 -25.40 31.28
N ARG A 126 -10.32 -26.47 31.24
CA ARG A 126 -10.01 -27.73 30.52
C ARG A 126 -9.94 -27.53 29.01
N LYS A 127 -10.84 -26.71 28.44
CA LYS A 127 -10.79 -26.36 27.01
C LYS A 127 -9.49 -25.60 26.66
N ARG A 128 -9.05 -24.69 27.53
CA ARG A 128 -7.78 -23.97 27.38
C ARG A 128 -6.56 -24.88 27.47
N GLU A 129 -6.51 -25.78 28.46
CA GLU A 129 -5.40 -26.71 28.64
C GLU A 129 -5.27 -27.69 27.46
N SER A 130 -6.39 -28.22 26.97
CA SER A 130 -6.41 -29.13 25.81
C SER A 130 -6.03 -28.42 24.51
N LEU A 131 -6.47 -27.16 24.30
CA LEU A 131 -6.05 -26.33 23.18
C LEU A 131 -4.55 -26.01 23.25
N GLN A 132 -4.02 -25.64 24.42
CA GLN A 132 -2.59 -25.40 24.63
C GLN A 132 -1.76 -26.66 24.34
N ARG A 133 -2.22 -27.85 24.74
CA ARG A 133 -1.54 -29.12 24.43
C ARG A 133 -1.48 -29.40 22.92
N VAL A 134 -2.51 -29.02 22.15
CA VAL A 134 -2.51 -29.14 20.69
C VAL A 134 -1.59 -28.11 20.03
N LEU A 135 -1.59 -26.87 20.52
CA LEU A 135 -0.75 -25.78 20.01
C LEU A 135 0.73 -25.95 20.36
N ALA A 136 1.06 -26.60 21.48
CA ALA A 136 2.42 -26.89 21.89
C ALA A 136 3.08 -28.03 21.09
N ALA A 137 2.30 -28.79 20.30
CA ALA A 137 2.85 -29.83 19.44
C ALA A 137 3.50 -29.19 18.19
N ASN A 138 4.81 -29.32 18.07
CA ASN A 138 5.66 -28.57 17.12
C ASN A 138 5.59 -29.10 15.67
N GLU A 139 4.41 -29.50 15.18
CA GLU A 139 4.20 -30.07 13.84
C GLU A 139 3.07 -29.33 13.09
N PRO A 140 3.41 -28.31 12.27
CA PRO A 140 2.43 -27.50 11.55
C PRO A 140 1.50 -28.30 10.62
N ALA A 141 2.00 -29.41 10.06
CA ALA A 141 1.26 -30.25 9.12
C ALA A 141 0.12 -31.07 9.78
N THR A 142 0.18 -31.33 11.09
CA THR A 142 -0.85 -32.13 11.80
C THR A 142 -1.80 -31.28 12.64
N LEU A 143 -1.52 -29.98 12.78
CA LEU A 143 -2.27 -29.06 13.65
C LEU A 143 -3.77 -28.99 13.29
N TYR A 144 -4.10 -28.87 11.99
CA TYR A 144 -5.49 -28.78 11.53
C TYR A 144 -6.31 -30.02 11.92
N LYS A 145 -5.77 -31.23 11.70
CA LYS A 145 -6.42 -32.49 12.06
C LYS A 145 -6.58 -32.65 13.57
N ARG A 146 -5.57 -32.23 14.36
CA ARG A 146 -5.63 -32.29 15.84
C ARG A 146 -6.68 -31.33 16.40
N LEU A 147 -6.76 -30.11 15.88
CA LEU A 147 -7.80 -29.15 16.26
C LEU A 147 -9.20 -29.64 15.87
N GLN A 148 -9.35 -30.23 14.68
CA GLN A 148 -10.62 -30.82 14.24
C GLN A 148 -11.07 -31.96 15.17
N GLY A 149 -10.15 -32.82 15.60
CA GLY A 149 -10.43 -33.90 16.56
C GLY A 149 -10.84 -33.37 17.94
N LEU A 150 -10.20 -32.28 18.40
CA LEU A 150 -10.51 -31.62 19.66
C LEU A 150 -11.90 -30.96 19.65
N ILE A 151 -12.25 -30.24 18.57
CA ILE A 151 -13.59 -29.66 18.36
C ILE A 151 -14.66 -30.75 18.31
N LYS A 152 -14.37 -31.88 17.65
CA LYS A 152 -15.28 -33.03 17.61
C LYS A 152 -15.52 -33.61 19.01
N GLY A 153 -14.46 -33.74 19.82
CA GLY A 153 -14.55 -34.20 21.21
C GLY A 153 -15.37 -33.27 22.13
N TRP A 154 -15.36 -31.98 21.84
CA TRP A 154 -16.25 -31.00 22.49
C TRP A 154 -17.71 -31.20 22.04
N SER A 155 -17.95 -31.34 20.73
CA SER A 155 -19.31 -31.46 20.17
C SER A 155 -20.07 -32.75 20.56
N THR A 156 -19.38 -33.81 20.97
CA THR A 156 -19.98 -35.09 21.37
C THR A 156 -20.36 -35.16 22.85
N ALA A 157 -20.03 -34.15 23.66
CA ALA A 157 -20.43 -34.09 25.05
C ALA A 157 -21.92 -33.70 25.16
N PRO A 158 -22.74 -34.38 25.99
CA PRO A 158 -24.16 -34.06 26.12
C PRO A 158 -24.36 -32.59 26.52
N THR A 159 -25.22 -31.88 25.78
CA THR A 159 -25.69 -30.53 26.12
C THR A 159 -26.93 -30.64 27.01
N ASP A 160 -26.87 -29.96 28.15
CA ASP A 160 -27.88 -30.00 29.20
C ASP A 160 -29.17 -29.23 28.79
N PRO A 161 -30.38 -29.83 28.87
CA PRO A 161 -31.62 -29.08 28.70
C PRO A 161 -31.96 -28.31 29.99
N GLU A 162 -32.30 -27.03 29.83
CA GLU A 162 -32.76 -26.14 30.90
C GLU A 162 -33.93 -26.73 31.70
N VAL A 163 -33.79 -26.88 33.03
CA VAL A 163 -34.90 -27.06 34.00
C VAL A 163 -34.52 -26.37 35.35
N PRO A 164 -35.48 -25.79 36.09
CA PRO A 164 -35.26 -24.76 37.12
C PRO A 164 -35.05 -25.26 38.56
N ILE A 165 -34.64 -24.30 39.39
CA ILE A 165 -34.40 -24.25 40.84
C ILE A 165 -35.17 -25.29 41.68
N GLY A 166 -34.44 -26.04 42.54
CA GLY A 166 -35.01 -26.67 43.74
C GLY A 166 -34.22 -27.86 44.32
N GLU A 167 -33.69 -27.64 45.54
CA GLU A 167 -33.51 -28.58 46.67
C GLU A 167 -32.50 -29.76 46.62
N GLU A 168 -31.58 -29.70 47.60
CA GLU A 168 -30.92 -30.73 48.42
C GLU A 168 -30.44 -32.07 47.81
N GLY A 169 -29.19 -32.42 48.14
CA GLY A 169 -28.65 -33.76 47.94
C GLY A 169 -27.15 -33.85 48.24
N ASP A 170 -26.83 -33.93 49.53
CA ASP A 170 -25.53 -34.29 50.09
C ASP A 170 -25.15 -35.72 49.68
N ASP A 171 -24.01 -35.88 49.03
CA ASP A 171 -23.07 -37.01 49.20
C ASP A 171 -21.99 -36.89 48.13
N TRP A 172 -20.71 -36.94 48.52
CA TRP A 172 -19.67 -37.80 47.92
C TRP A 172 -18.34 -37.60 48.66
N GLN A 173 -17.86 -38.72 49.21
CA GLN A 173 -16.67 -38.90 50.02
C GLN A 173 -15.34 -38.67 49.28
N GLU A 174 -14.33 -38.21 50.03
CA GLU A 174 -12.92 -38.15 49.65
C GLU A 174 -12.30 -39.52 49.33
N PRO A 175 -11.27 -39.54 48.47
CA PRO A 175 -10.11 -40.39 48.71
C PRO A 175 -8.85 -39.55 48.99
N THR A 176 -8.21 -39.87 50.10
CA THR A 176 -6.94 -39.33 50.62
C THR A 176 -5.69 -39.83 49.87
N PRO A 177 -4.51 -39.21 50.11
CA PRO A 177 -3.39 -39.15 49.16
C PRO A 177 -2.19 -40.05 49.52
N SER A 178 -1.32 -40.33 48.54
CA SER A 178 0.08 -40.74 48.75
C SER A 178 0.83 -40.62 47.42
N THR A 179 2.09 -40.23 47.26
CA THR A 179 3.21 -39.86 48.14
C THR A 179 4.37 -39.48 47.20
N GLY A 180 5.34 -38.69 47.68
CA GLY A 180 6.65 -38.51 47.04
C GLY A 180 6.88 -37.06 46.58
N SER A 181 7.26 -36.13 47.45
CA SER A 181 8.63 -35.90 47.94
C SER A 181 9.57 -35.50 46.79
N THR A 182 10.41 -34.44 46.82
CA THR A 182 11.06 -33.79 47.96
C THR A 182 11.68 -32.47 47.48
N ALA A 183 11.34 -31.37 48.17
CA ALA A 183 12.26 -30.45 48.86
C ALA A 183 13.11 -29.45 48.07
N LEU A 184 12.92 -28.18 48.43
CA LEU A 184 13.97 -27.40 49.09
C LEU A 184 13.34 -26.50 50.15
N ALA A 185 13.86 -26.65 51.37
CA ALA A 185 13.32 -26.14 52.61
C ALA A 185 13.59 -24.65 52.81
N LEU A 186 12.56 -23.93 53.26
CA LEU A 186 12.70 -22.75 54.12
C LEU A 186 12.56 -23.23 55.56
N SER A 187 13.55 -22.97 56.40
CA SER A 187 13.37 -23.09 57.85
C SER A 187 12.56 -21.89 58.39
N PRO A 188 11.79 -22.10 59.46
CA PRO A 188 10.70 -21.23 59.86
C PRO A 188 11.12 -20.25 60.96
N ASP A 189 10.43 -19.12 61.04
CA ASP A 189 10.23 -18.42 62.32
C ASP A 189 8.71 -18.18 62.48
N PRO A 190 8.09 -18.58 63.61
CA PRO A 190 6.65 -18.56 63.76
C PRO A 190 6.21 -17.24 64.40
N SER A 191 5.18 -16.62 63.85
CA SER A 191 4.34 -15.69 64.60
C SER A 191 2.86 -15.89 64.22
N PRO A 192 1.96 -15.82 65.20
CA PRO A 192 0.70 -16.55 65.16
C PRO A 192 -0.46 -15.65 64.71
N GLY A 193 -1.36 -16.19 63.88
CA GLY A 193 -2.71 -15.66 63.69
C GLY A 193 -2.84 -14.43 62.79
N ARG A 194 -2.63 -14.58 61.48
CA ARG A 194 -3.36 -13.73 60.52
C ARG A 194 -4.68 -14.44 60.19
N SER A 195 -5.75 -13.99 60.84
CA SER A 195 -7.11 -14.39 60.48
C SER A 195 -7.33 -14.14 58.98
N THR A 196 -8.07 -15.01 58.31
CA THR A 196 -8.52 -14.84 56.92
C THR A 196 -9.22 -13.50 56.64
N GLU A 197 -9.70 -12.83 57.68
CA GLU A 197 -10.22 -11.45 57.65
C GLU A 197 -9.14 -10.38 57.36
N ASP A 198 -7.89 -10.57 57.78
CA ASP A 198 -6.79 -9.63 57.54
C ASP A 198 -6.33 -9.68 56.06
N LEU A 199 -6.29 -10.88 55.48
CA LEU A 199 -5.97 -11.09 54.06
C LEU A 199 -7.04 -10.54 53.11
N SER A 200 -8.33 -10.72 53.44
CA SER A 200 -9.42 -10.19 52.62
C SER A 200 -9.49 -8.66 52.67
N GLY A 201 -9.15 -8.06 53.82
CA GLY A 201 -8.98 -6.62 53.96
C GLY A 201 -7.86 -6.06 53.07
N GLN A 202 -6.68 -6.68 53.09
CA GLN A 202 -5.53 -6.26 52.26
C GLN A 202 -5.80 -6.42 50.76
N LEU A 203 -6.43 -7.51 50.33
CA LEU A 203 -6.81 -7.71 48.93
C LEU A 203 -7.82 -6.65 48.44
N ARG A 204 -8.80 -6.31 49.29
CA ARG A 204 -9.78 -5.27 48.97
C ARG A 204 -9.11 -3.91 48.79
N GLU A 205 -8.15 -3.56 49.64
CA GLU A 205 -7.36 -2.33 49.52
C GLU A 205 -6.55 -2.29 48.21
N LEU A 206 -5.87 -3.38 47.86
CA LEU A 206 -5.11 -3.48 46.60
C LEU A 206 -6.00 -3.35 45.37
N VAL A 207 -7.20 -3.93 45.38
CA VAL A 207 -8.18 -3.78 44.29
C VAL A 207 -8.66 -2.33 44.18
N CYS A 208 -8.90 -1.65 45.31
CA CYS A 208 -9.28 -0.23 45.29
C CYS A 208 -8.16 0.64 44.73
N ILE A 209 -6.90 0.40 45.11
CA ILE A 209 -5.74 1.10 44.53
C ILE A 209 -5.67 0.90 43.01
N ALA A 210 -5.91 -0.33 42.54
CA ALA A 210 -5.93 -0.61 41.11
C ALA A 210 -7.06 0.15 40.39
N LEU A 211 -8.27 0.17 40.93
CA LEU A 211 -9.44 0.84 40.35
C LEU A 211 -9.39 2.37 40.43
N ASP A 212 -8.82 2.93 41.50
CA ASP A 212 -8.78 4.39 41.72
C ASP A 212 -7.59 5.06 41.02
N THR A 213 -6.49 4.32 40.80
CA THR A 213 -5.22 4.91 40.37
C THR A 213 -4.69 4.31 39.07
N ALA A 214 -4.52 3.00 39.01
CA ALA A 214 -3.87 2.36 37.87
C ALA A 214 -4.78 2.32 36.64
N VAL A 215 -6.04 1.90 36.81
CA VAL A 215 -7.01 1.75 35.73
C VAL A 215 -7.38 3.09 35.06
N PRO A 216 -7.67 4.18 35.79
CA PRO A 216 -7.97 5.48 35.18
C PRO A 216 -6.83 6.06 34.35
N ALA A 217 -5.56 5.77 34.70
CA ALA A 217 -4.40 6.23 33.96
C ALA A 217 -4.32 5.68 32.52
N PHE A 218 -4.95 4.54 32.24
CA PHE A 218 -5.00 3.92 30.92
C PHE A 218 -6.33 4.16 30.18
N LEU A 219 -7.28 4.86 30.81
CA LEU A 219 -8.66 5.06 30.31
C LEU A 219 -8.98 6.52 30.00
N ALA A 220 -7.97 7.37 29.78
CA ALA A 220 -8.13 8.82 29.62
C ALA A 220 -9.21 9.25 28.61
N ASP A 221 -9.43 8.45 27.56
CA ASP A 221 -10.40 8.72 26.49
C ASP A 221 -11.81 8.13 26.76
N HIS A 222 -12.02 7.45 27.89
CA HIS A 222 -13.26 6.73 28.22
C HIS A 222 -13.82 7.13 29.61
N PRO A 223 -14.45 8.32 29.73
CA PRO A 223 -14.94 8.84 31.01
C PRO A 223 -15.98 7.93 31.69
N ALA A 224 -16.80 7.23 30.90
CA ALA A 224 -17.79 6.28 31.43
C ALA A 224 -17.16 5.08 32.16
N LEU A 225 -16.01 4.58 31.67
CA LEU A 225 -15.29 3.48 32.32
C LEU A 225 -14.54 3.95 33.58
N ILE A 226 -14.13 5.21 33.63
CA ILE A 226 -13.54 5.83 34.83
C ILE A 226 -14.59 5.96 35.94
N GLU A 227 -15.79 6.45 35.61
CA GLU A 227 -16.91 6.54 36.57
C GLU A 227 -17.30 5.15 37.10
N GLU A 228 -17.32 4.15 36.21
CA GLU A 228 -17.62 2.77 36.59
C GLU A 228 -16.53 2.15 37.47
N ALA A 229 -15.25 2.41 37.20
CA ALA A 229 -14.14 1.99 38.06
C ALA A 229 -14.25 2.61 39.46
N ALA A 230 -14.61 3.90 39.54
CA ALA A 230 -14.81 4.60 40.82
C ALA A 230 -16.02 4.04 41.59
N ALA A 231 -17.12 3.73 40.91
CA ALA A 231 -18.30 3.09 41.52
C ALA A 231 -17.96 1.68 42.05
N LEU A 232 -17.23 0.89 41.27
CA LEU A 232 -16.73 -0.43 41.67
C LEU A 232 -15.77 -0.35 42.85
N SER A 233 -14.90 0.65 42.91
CA SER A 233 -14.01 0.89 44.05
C SER A 233 -14.81 1.20 45.33
N ALA A 234 -15.81 2.07 45.23
CA ALA A 234 -16.68 2.41 46.34
C ALA A 234 -17.48 1.20 46.87
N GLU A 235 -17.96 0.33 45.97
CA GLU A 235 -18.67 -0.90 46.32
C GLU A 235 -17.71 -1.95 46.92
N THR A 236 -16.50 -2.05 46.35
CA THR A 236 -15.43 -2.93 46.84
C THR A 236 -15.04 -2.58 48.27
N ARG A 237 -14.90 -1.29 48.62
CA ARG A 237 -14.61 -0.84 50.00
C ARG A 237 -15.68 -1.26 51.01
N LYS A 238 -16.95 -1.33 50.60
CA LYS A 238 -18.09 -1.67 51.48
C LYS A 238 -18.35 -3.18 51.57
N ALA A 239 -17.80 -3.98 50.65
CA ALA A 239 -18.01 -5.42 50.61
C ALA A 239 -17.18 -6.15 51.67
N VAL A 240 -17.75 -6.31 52.87
CA VAL A 240 -17.14 -7.04 54.00
C VAL A 240 -17.69 -8.47 54.14
N THR A 241 -18.89 -8.73 53.62
CA THR A 241 -19.53 -10.04 53.67
C THR A 241 -19.19 -10.88 52.43
N ALA A 242 -19.22 -12.20 52.55
CA ALA A 242 -18.96 -13.12 51.44
C ALA A 242 -19.92 -12.90 50.24
N GLU A 243 -21.18 -12.59 50.52
CA GLU A 243 -22.20 -12.30 49.50
C GLU A 243 -21.95 -10.97 48.77
N ALA A 244 -21.55 -9.93 49.50
CA ALA A 244 -21.15 -8.65 48.90
C ALA A 244 -19.87 -8.81 48.06
N LEU A 245 -18.90 -9.60 48.52
CA LEU A 245 -17.68 -9.93 47.79
C LEU A 245 -17.97 -10.73 46.49
N GLN A 246 -18.94 -11.64 46.51
CA GLN A 246 -19.38 -12.33 45.28
C GLN A 246 -20.04 -11.40 44.28
N THR A 247 -20.83 -10.44 44.76
CA THR A 247 -21.49 -9.42 43.95
C THR A 247 -20.45 -8.52 43.26
N VAL A 248 -19.51 -7.98 44.05
CA VAL A 248 -18.38 -7.19 43.54
C VAL A 248 -17.53 -8.01 42.57
N GLY A 249 -17.22 -9.27 42.88
CA GLY A 249 -16.45 -10.15 41.98
C GLY A 249 -17.15 -10.39 40.63
N THR A 250 -18.48 -10.40 40.61
CA THR A 250 -19.26 -10.53 39.37
C THR A 250 -19.25 -9.23 38.56
N GLN A 251 -19.35 -8.07 39.22
CA GLN A 251 -19.24 -6.78 38.56
C GLN A 251 -17.82 -6.52 38.03
N LEU A 252 -16.78 -6.87 38.79
CA LEU A 252 -15.37 -6.80 38.38
C LEU A 252 -15.11 -7.62 37.11
N ARG A 253 -15.68 -8.84 37.00
CA ARG A 253 -15.57 -9.65 35.77
C ARG A 253 -16.23 -8.97 34.56
N LYS A 254 -17.40 -8.37 34.73
CA LYS A 254 -18.09 -7.62 33.67
C LYS A 254 -17.31 -6.36 33.26
N PHE A 255 -16.67 -5.69 34.21
CA PHE A 255 -15.82 -4.54 33.96
C PHE A 255 -14.53 -4.92 33.24
N ALA A 256 -13.85 -6.00 33.68
CA ALA A 256 -12.66 -6.52 33.03
C ALA A 256 -12.90 -6.90 31.56
N TYR A 257 -14.03 -7.54 31.24
CA TYR A 257 -14.40 -7.87 29.87
C TYR A 257 -14.60 -6.63 28.97
N ARG A 258 -15.22 -5.58 29.50
CA ARG A 258 -15.38 -4.30 28.76
C ARG A 258 -14.05 -3.56 28.57
N LEU A 259 -13.18 -3.60 29.59
CA LEU A 259 -11.82 -3.08 29.51
C LEU A 259 -11.02 -3.78 28.41
N GLU A 260 -11.10 -5.10 28.33
CA GLU A 260 -10.43 -5.91 27.31
C GLU A 260 -10.95 -5.59 25.90
N LEU A 261 -12.28 -5.48 25.73
CA LEU A 261 -12.90 -5.11 24.46
C LEU A 261 -12.44 -3.73 23.98
N THR A 262 -12.48 -2.74 24.88
CA THR A 262 -12.09 -1.36 24.57
C THR A 262 -10.58 -1.26 24.27
N ALA A 263 -9.74 -1.98 25.02
CA ALA A 263 -8.31 -2.04 24.74
C ALA A 263 -8.01 -2.68 23.38
N GLY A 264 -8.80 -3.69 22.98
CA GLY A 264 -8.74 -4.30 21.66
C GLY A 264 -9.09 -3.32 20.54
N GLU A 265 -10.20 -2.60 20.68
CA GLU A 265 -10.62 -1.56 19.71
C GLU A 265 -9.56 -0.47 19.55
N THR A 266 -9.02 0.05 20.65
CA THR A 266 -7.97 1.09 20.60
C THR A 266 -6.68 0.57 19.96
N ALA A 267 -6.33 -0.69 20.20
CA ALA A 267 -5.18 -1.32 19.55
C ALA A 267 -5.39 -1.51 18.03
N GLU A 268 -6.60 -1.91 17.61
CA GLU A 268 -6.96 -2.01 16.20
C GLU A 268 -6.96 -0.66 15.48
N VAL A 269 -7.53 0.38 16.10
CA VAL A 269 -7.51 1.74 15.55
C VAL A 269 -6.07 2.25 15.41
N ARG A 270 -5.22 2.06 16.44
CA ARG A 270 -3.81 2.44 16.38
C ARG A 270 -3.05 1.68 15.29
N ALA A 271 -3.29 0.38 15.15
CA ALA A 271 -2.69 -0.44 14.10
C ALA A 271 -3.16 0.01 12.70
N GLY A 272 -4.45 0.35 12.56
CA GLY A 272 -5.03 0.89 11.35
C GLY A 272 -4.41 2.24 10.95
N LEU A 273 -4.23 3.16 11.90
CA LEU A 273 -3.59 4.45 11.68
C LEU A 273 -2.11 4.31 11.29
N LEU A 274 -1.36 3.42 11.95
CA LEU A 274 0.03 3.14 11.59
C LEU A 274 0.13 2.57 10.18
N LYS A 275 -0.77 1.67 9.80
CA LYS A 275 -0.82 1.11 8.46
C LYS A 275 -1.19 2.15 7.40
N LEU A 276 -2.13 3.05 7.71
CA LEU A 276 -2.47 4.19 6.87
C LEU A 276 -1.28 5.12 6.65
N LEU A 277 -0.54 5.43 7.72
CA LEU A 277 0.65 6.26 7.66
C LEU A 277 1.77 5.58 6.86
N GLN A 278 1.96 4.27 7.01
CA GLN A 278 2.94 3.51 6.26
C GLN A 278 2.61 3.46 4.76
N LEU A 279 1.33 3.25 4.41
CA LEU A 279 0.86 3.32 3.03
C LEU A 279 1.02 4.73 2.43
N LEU A 280 0.78 5.78 3.22
CA LEU A 280 1.03 7.16 2.78
C LEU A 280 2.53 7.39 2.52
N LEU A 281 3.41 6.89 3.38
CA LEU A 281 4.86 7.02 3.21
C LEU A 281 5.37 6.23 2.00
N GLU A 282 4.93 4.98 1.82
CA GLU A 282 5.25 4.17 0.63
C GLU A 282 4.81 4.86 -0.66
N ASN A 283 3.61 5.46 -0.66
CA ASN A 283 3.13 6.22 -1.81
C ASN A 283 4.02 7.44 -2.09
N ILE A 284 4.43 8.18 -1.05
CA ILE A 284 5.32 9.34 -1.19
C ILE A 284 6.73 8.91 -1.65
N ASP A 285 7.22 7.73 -1.26
CA ASP A 285 8.55 7.23 -1.65
C ASP A 285 8.64 6.87 -3.14
N GLU A 286 7.59 6.22 -3.67
CA GLU A 286 7.43 6.03 -5.13
C GLU A 286 7.27 7.36 -5.86
N ILE A 287 6.75 8.38 -5.15
CA ILE A 287 6.50 9.71 -5.69
C ILE A 287 7.78 10.51 -5.94
N VAL A 288 8.83 10.24 -5.18
CA VAL A 288 10.04 11.06 -5.13
C VAL A 288 11.26 10.31 -5.67
N MET A 289 11.13 9.74 -6.86
CA MET A 289 12.23 8.99 -7.50
C MET A 289 13.42 9.87 -7.94
N ASP A 290 13.22 11.19 -8.11
CA ASP A 290 14.25 12.11 -8.62
C ASP A 290 14.90 13.01 -7.55
N ASP A 291 14.39 13.06 -6.31
CA ASP A 291 14.94 13.91 -5.24
C ASP A 291 15.49 13.05 -4.10
N GLN A 292 16.78 12.69 -4.23
CA GLN A 292 17.54 11.87 -3.27
C GLN A 292 17.40 12.34 -1.82
N TRP A 293 17.15 13.63 -1.60
CA TRP A 293 16.97 14.17 -0.26
C TRP A 293 15.60 13.81 0.34
N LEU A 294 14.53 13.89 -0.44
CA LEU A 294 13.18 13.56 0.01
C LEU A 294 13.04 12.05 0.24
N GLN A 295 13.60 11.22 -0.65
CA GLN A 295 13.74 9.78 -0.45
C GLN A 295 14.41 9.45 0.90
N GLY A 296 15.53 10.11 1.22
CA GLY A 296 16.20 9.92 2.50
C GLY A 296 15.34 10.29 3.72
N GLN A 297 14.49 11.32 3.62
CA GLN A 297 13.59 11.71 4.70
C GLN A 297 12.38 10.77 4.85
N ILE A 298 11.85 10.26 3.74
CA ILE A 298 10.71 9.34 3.70
C ILE A 298 11.12 7.96 4.22
N GLU A 299 12.28 7.45 3.81
CA GLU A 299 12.84 6.20 4.34
C GLU A 299 13.04 6.28 5.86
N THR A 300 13.57 7.41 6.35
CA THR A 300 13.74 7.60 7.80
C THR A 300 12.39 7.69 8.54
N LEU A 301 11.38 8.31 7.92
CA LEU A 301 10.01 8.32 8.46
C LEU A 301 9.40 6.91 8.48
N ARG A 302 9.69 6.08 7.48
CA ARG A 302 9.23 4.68 7.41
C ARG A 302 9.86 3.82 8.50
N GLU A 303 11.16 3.99 8.77
CA GLU A 303 11.85 3.32 9.89
C GLU A 303 11.23 3.67 11.25
N VAL A 304 10.77 4.90 11.42
CA VAL A 304 10.11 5.35 12.65
C VAL A 304 8.73 4.71 12.82
N VAL A 305 7.97 4.60 11.73
CA VAL A 305 6.58 4.11 11.75
C VAL A 305 6.48 2.59 11.85
N THR A 306 7.47 1.86 11.35
CA THR A 306 7.51 0.37 11.36
C THR A 306 7.90 -0.24 12.70
N GLN A 307 8.46 0.55 13.62
CA GLN A 307 8.88 0.09 14.95
C GLN A 307 7.86 0.47 16.04
N PRO A 308 7.86 -0.18 17.22
CA PRO A 308 6.95 0.15 18.31
C PRO A 308 7.02 1.64 18.64
N ALA A 309 5.88 2.33 18.52
CA ALA A 309 5.81 3.78 18.66
C ALA A 309 6.39 4.24 20.00
N ASN A 310 7.39 5.12 19.93
CA ASN A 310 8.05 5.77 21.06
C ASN A 310 7.95 7.28 20.86
N VAL A 311 7.61 8.02 21.93
CA VAL A 311 7.41 9.48 21.93
C VAL A 311 8.56 10.23 21.25
N ARG A 312 9.82 9.87 21.55
CA ARG A 312 10.99 10.51 20.91
C ARG A 312 11.01 10.35 19.39
N ARG A 313 10.58 9.20 18.89
CA ARG A 313 10.59 8.93 17.45
C ARG A 313 9.45 9.64 16.75
N ILE A 314 8.29 9.77 17.40
CA ILE A 314 7.17 10.57 16.88
C ILE A 314 7.59 12.05 16.77
N GLU A 315 8.29 12.58 17.79
CA GLU A 315 8.82 13.95 17.74
C GLU A 315 9.87 14.13 16.61
N ASP A 316 10.73 13.15 16.39
CA ASP A 316 11.70 13.16 15.28
C ASP A 316 11.01 13.11 13.92
N ALA A 317 9.97 12.29 13.77
CA ALA A 317 9.15 12.24 12.56
C ALA A 317 8.41 13.56 12.31
N GLU A 318 7.83 14.16 13.34
CA GLU A 318 7.16 15.45 13.26
C GLU A 318 8.12 16.56 12.81
N ARG A 319 9.33 16.58 13.36
CA ARG A 319 10.37 17.56 13.00
C ARG A 319 10.76 17.44 11.52
N ARG A 320 10.95 16.23 11.02
CA ARG A 320 11.29 15.96 9.62
C ARG A 320 10.17 16.33 8.66
N LEU A 321 8.91 16.05 9.03
CA LEU A 321 7.76 16.45 8.22
C LEU A 321 7.66 17.99 8.13
N LYS A 322 7.93 18.70 9.23
CA LYS A 322 8.01 20.18 9.23
C LYS A 322 9.11 20.69 8.30
N ASP A 323 10.26 20.04 8.23
CA ASP A 323 11.35 20.44 7.33
C ASP A 323 10.95 20.28 5.84
N VAL A 324 10.23 19.21 5.49
CA VAL A 324 9.69 19.01 4.13
C VAL A 324 8.67 20.10 3.77
N ILE A 325 7.72 20.37 4.66
CA ILE A 325 6.69 21.41 4.46
C ILE A 325 7.34 22.79 4.32
N TYR A 326 8.35 23.08 5.15
CA TYR A 326 9.08 24.33 5.10
C TYR A 326 9.80 24.53 3.76
N ARG A 327 10.47 23.48 3.25
CA ARG A 327 11.18 23.52 1.96
C ARG A 327 10.23 23.74 0.79
N GLN A 328 9.07 23.09 0.79
CA GLN A 328 8.02 23.29 -0.22
C GLN A 328 7.50 24.74 -0.22
N SER A 329 7.28 25.30 0.97
CA SER A 329 6.85 26.69 1.14
C SER A 329 7.91 27.67 0.59
N GLN A 330 9.19 27.42 0.85
CA GLN A 330 10.29 28.23 0.31
C GLN A 330 10.34 28.19 -1.22
N LEU A 331 10.21 27.01 -1.84
CA LEU A 331 10.17 26.86 -3.30
C LEU A 331 9.04 27.68 -3.92
N LYS A 332 7.83 27.59 -3.37
CA LYS A 332 6.67 28.36 -3.84
C LYS A 332 6.91 29.88 -3.72
N HIS A 333 7.42 30.33 -2.58
CA HIS A 333 7.71 31.75 -2.37
C HIS A 333 8.81 32.25 -3.34
N ASN A 334 9.85 31.45 -3.59
CA ASN A 334 10.92 31.78 -4.54
C ASN A 334 10.39 31.91 -5.97
N LEU A 335 9.49 31.03 -6.39
CA LEU A 335 8.84 31.10 -7.69
C LEU A 335 7.97 32.37 -7.83
N GLU A 336 7.15 32.66 -6.83
CA GLU A 336 6.33 33.89 -6.81
C GLU A 336 7.17 35.17 -6.80
N ALA A 337 8.31 35.17 -6.12
CA ALA A 337 9.26 36.29 -6.12
C ALA A 337 9.94 36.46 -7.49
N THR A 338 10.36 35.35 -8.11
CA THR A 338 11.00 35.37 -9.44
C THR A 338 10.03 35.85 -10.53
N GLN A 339 8.78 35.39 -10.49
CA GLN A 339 7.72 35.85 -11.41
C GLN A 339 7.41 37.35 -11.26
N ARG A 340 7.41 37.86 -10.02
CA ARG A 340 7.27 39.31 -9.77
C ARG A 340 8.45 40.08 -10.35
N SER A 341 9.68 39.63 -10.10
CA SER A 341 10.88 40.27 -10.65
C SER A 341 10.89 40.30 -12.18
N LEU A 342 10.44 39.23 -12.85
CA LEU A 342 10.29 39.21 -14.31
C LEU A 342 9.26 40.24 -14.79
N ARG A 343 8.12 40.37 -14.11
CA ARG A 343 7.08 41.34 -14.46
C ARG A 343 7.59 42.78 -14.33
N ASP A 344 8.33 43.08 -13.28
CA ASP A 344 8.93 44.40 -13.06
C ASP A 344 9.99 44.71 -14.12
N MET A 345 10.81 43.73 -14.51
CA MET A 345 11.76 43.88 -15.62
C MET A 345 11.07 44.15 -16.96
N LEU A 346 9.97 43.45 -17.27
CA LEU A 346 9.20 43.68 -18.49
C LEU A 346 8.54 45.07 -18.51
N ALA A 347 8.06 45.56 -17.37
CA ALA A 347 7.53 46.91 -17.25
C ALA A 347 8.61 47.97 -17.53
N GLY A 348 9.80 47.83 -16.91
CA GLY A 348 10.92 48.74 -17.17
C GLY A 348 11.40 48.72 -18.63
N PHE A 349 11.31 47.57 -19.30
CA PHE A 349 11.61 47.46 -20.72
C PHE A 349 10.62 48.23 -21.61
N ILE A 350 9.33 48.21 -21.26
CA ILE A 350 8.29 48.97 -21.97
C ILE A 350 8.53 50.47 -21.82
N ASP A 351 8.86 50.93 -20.61
CA ASP A 351 9.17 52.34 -20.35
C ASP A 351 10.39 52.82 -21.14
N GLN A 352 11.44 52.00 -21.24
CA GLN A 352 12.62 52.32 -22.07
C GLN A 352 12.30 52.38 -23.57
N LEU A 353 11.41 51.53 -24.08
CA LEU A 353 10.96 51.59 -25.48
C LEU A 353 10.15 52.86 -25.76
N ALA A 354 9.36 53.32 -24.79
CA ALA A 354 8.62 54.56 -24.88
C ALA A 354 9.57 55.77 -24.96
N ASP A 355 10.56 55.84 -24.06
CA ASP A 355 11.57 56.93 -24.02
C ASP A 355 12.42 56.98 -25.31
N PHE A 356 12.83 55.82 -25.82
CA PHE A 356 13.55 55.73 -27.09
C PHE A 356 12.71 56.21 -28.28
N SER A 357 11.41 55.89 -28.29
CA SER A 357 10.48 56.31 -29.34
C SER A 357 10.24 57.82 -29.31
N GLU A 358 10.12 58.42 -28.13
CA GLU A 358 9.98 59.87 -27.94
C GLU A 358 11.24 60.62 -28.42
N THR A 359 12.42 60.15 -28.03
CA THR A 359 13.71 60.74 -28.42
C THR A 359 13.93 60.69 -29.94
N THR A 360 13.58 59.56 -30.57
CA THR A 360 13.66 59.40 -32.03
C THR A 360 12.64 60.27 -32.75
N GLY A 361 11.43 60.45 -32.18
CA GLY A 361 10.43 61.38 -32.69
C GLY A 361 10.91 62.83 -32.71
N SER A 362 11.48 63.30 -31.60
CA SER A 362 12.07 64.64 -31.50
C SER A 362 13.21 64.87 -32.51
N TYR A 363 14.05 63.86 -32.74
CA TYR A 363 15.09 63.93 -33.78
C TYR A 363 14.48 64.06 -35.18
N HIS A 364 13.41 63.31 -35.49
CA HIS A 364 12.72 63.40 -36.78
C HIS A 364 12.17 64.81 -37.04
N ASP A 365 11.57 65.43 -36.02
CA ASP A 365 11.07 66.81 -36.08
C ASP A 365 12.20 67.82 -36.32
N LYS A 366 13.35 67.65 -35.64
CA LYS A 366 14.54 68.49 -35.88
C LYS A 366 15.06 68.36 -37.31
N ILE A 367 15.13 67.14 -37.85
CA ILE A 367 15.54 66.91 -39.24
C ILE A 367 14.59 67.57 -40.24
N ALA A 368 13.28 67.49 -40.01
CA ALA A 368 12.29 68.18 -40.85
C ALA A 368 12.46 69.72 -40.80
N SER A 369 12.75 70.27 -39.62
CA SER A 369 13.07 71.69 -39.43
C SER A 369 14.36 72.10 -40.17
N HIS A 370 15.42 71.29 -40.03
CA HIS A 370 16.69 71.50 -40.74
C HIS A 370 16.51 71.46 -42.26
N ALA A 371 15.74 70.51 -42.79
CA ALA A 371 15.41 70.42 -44.21
C ALA A 371 14.65 71.66 -44.70
N THR A 372 13.73 72.19 -43.90
CA THR A 372 12.98 73.42 -44.21
C THR A 372 13.87 74.66 -44.22
N ARG A 373 14.83 74.75 -43.28
CA ARG A 373 15.83 75.84 -43.23
C ARG A 373 16.75 75.80 -44.43
N ILE A 374 17.21 74.61 -44.84
CA ILE A 374 18.03 74.43 -46.05
C ILE A 374 17.26 74.82 -47.31
N ALA A 375 15.98 74.42 -47.42
CA ALA A 375 15.13 74.74 -48.57
C ALA A 375 14.87 76.25 -48.74
N ASN A 376 14.89 77.01 -47.64
CA ASN A 376 14.66 78.46 -47.62
C ASN A 376 15.95 79.30 -47.61
N ALA A 377 17.13 78.67 -47.61
CA ALA A 377 18.41 79.36 -47.58
C ALA A 377 18.66 80.15 -48.88
N ARG A 378 19.15 81.38 -48.74
CA ARG A 378 19.37 82.29 -49.89
C ARG A 378 20.81 82.26 -50.40
N ASP A 379 21.75 81.81 -49.56
CA ASP A 379 23.15 81.63 -49.92
C ASP A 379 23.79 80.42 -49.23
N ILE A 380 24.97 80.02 -49.71
CA ILE A 380 25.71 78.85 -49.22
C ILE A 380 26.27 79.04 -47.80
N GLY A 381 26.42 80.30 -47.35
CA GLY A 381 26.88 80.65 -46.01
C GLY A 381 25.83 80.37 -44.93
N GLU A 382 24.54 80.44 -45.27
CA GLU A 382 23.42 80.08 -44.39
C GLU A 382 23.28 78.55 -44.19
N ILE A 383 23.79 77.75 -45.14
CA ILE A 383 23.67 76.28 -45.12
C ILE A 383 24.72 75.63 -44.21
N GLY A 384 25.94 76.19 -44.13
CA GLY A 384 27.04 75.65 -43.32
C GLY A 384 26.67 75.40 -41.85
N PRO A 385 26.11 76.39 -41.12
CA PRO A 385 25.68 76.21 -39.74
C PRO A 385 24.60 75.14 -39.56
N VAL A 386 23.65 75.01 -40.49
CA VAL A 386 22.59 73.99 -40.44
C VAL A 386 23.18 72.60 -40.63
N LEU A 387 24.15 72.43 -41.54
CA LEU A 387 24.84 71.16 -41.75
C LEU A 387 25.63 70.74 -40.50
N ASP A 388 26.28 71.69 -39.82
CA ASP A 388 26.98 71.42 -38.55
C ASP A 388 26.00 71.00 -37.44
N GLU A 389 24.82 71.61 -37.37
CA GLU A 389 23.74 71.19 -36.45
C GLU A 389 23.22 69.78 -36.76
N VAL A 390 22.95 69.46 -38.03
CA VAL A 390 22.52 68.12 -38.46
C VAL A 390 23.57 67.07 -38.12
N MET A 391 24.85 67.34 -38.37
CA MET A 391 25.94 66.41 -38.05
C MET A 391 26.07 66.19 -36.53
N ARG A 392 25.84 67.24 -35.72
CA ARG A 392 25.86 67.15 -34.26
C ARG A 392 24.67 66.33 -33.73
N ASP A 393 23.47 66.64 -34.18
CA ASP A 393 22.23 65.93 -33.80
C ASP A 393 22.28 64.46 -34.25
N THR A 394 22.82 64.19 -35.44
CA THR A 394 22.98 62.83 -35.97
C THR A 394 23.98 62.01 -35.16
N ARG A 395 25.09 62.60 -34.69
CA ARG A 395 26.02 61.93 -33.78
C ARG A 395 25.39 61.67 -32.41
N HIS A 396 24.57 62.60 -31.92
CA HIS A 396 23.86 62.46 -30.65
C HIS A 396 22.89 61.26 -30.68
N ILE A 397 22.01 61.21 -31.67
CA ILE A 397 21.03 60.12 -31.80
C ILE A 397 21.71 58.77 -32.06
N GLN A 398 22.84 58.75 -32.77
CA GLN A 398 23.62 57.51 -32.97
C GLN A 398 24.18 56.97 -31.66
N GLU A 399 24.70 57.84 -30.78
CA GLU A 399 25.21 57.45 -29.47
C GLU A 399 24.08 57.01 -28.52
N GLU A 400 22.95 57.71 -28.51
CA GLU A 400 21.76 57.32 -27.74
C GLU A 400 21.18 55.99 -28.23
N ALA A 401 21.04 55.79 -29.55
CA ALA A 401 20.56 54.54 -30.12
C ALA A 401 21.50 53.37 -29.84
N ARG A 402 22.82 53.61 -29.80
CA ARG A 402 23.81 52.60 -29.42
C ARG A 402 23.62 52.18 -27.96
N ARG A 403 23.52 53.14 -27.03
CA ARG A 403 23.28 52.86 -25.60
C ARG A 403 21.98 52.14 -25.36
N SER A 404 20.88 52.61 -25.97
CA SER A 404 19.57 51.97 -25.88
C SER A 404 19.62 50.52 -26.39
N ARG A 405 20.32 50.23 -27.51
CA ARG A 405 20.50 48.85 -27.99
C ARG A 405 21.28 47.97 -27.01
N GLU A 406 22.35 48.48 -26.42
CA GLU A 406 23.16 47.75 -25.44
C GLU A 406 22.33 47.42 -24.18
N GLU A 407 21.54 48.38 -23.70
CA GLU A 407 20.65 48.20 -22.55
C GLU A 407 19.49 47.23 -22.85
N LEU A 408 18.86 47.35 -24.02
CA LEU A 408 17.80 46.44 -24.48
C LEU A 408 18.33 45.01 -24.64
N ALA A 409 19.55 44.83 -25.15
CA ALA A 409 20.19 43.53 -25.24
C ALA A 409 20.41 42.92 -23.84
N ALA A 410 20.96 43.71 -22.91
CA ALA A 410 21.17 43.27 -21.53
C ALA A 410 19.87 42.99 -20.77
N ALA A 411 18.80 43.74 -21.02
CA ALA A 411 17.48 43.50 -20.44
C ALA A 411 16.83 42.23 -21.00
N ARG A 412 16.93 42.01 -22.32
CA ARG A 412 16.45 40.79 -22.97
C ARG A 412 17.16 39.55 -22.45
N ASP A 413 18.47 39.61 -22.27
CA ASP A 413 19.25 38.46 -21.82
C ASP A 413 18.91 38.12 -20.35
N ARG A 414 18.73 39.12 -19.48
CA ARG A 414 18.21 38.94 -18.12
C ARG A 414 16.79 38.35 -18.08
N ALA A 415 15.90 38.80 -18.96
CA ALA A 415 14.54 38.26 -19.07
C ALA A 415 14.56 36.77 -19.46
N ARG A 416 15.41 36.38 -20.42
CA ARG A 416 15.58 34.97 -20.82
C ARG A 416 16.10 34.09 -19.69
N GLU A 417 17.07 34.57 -18.91
CA GLU A 417 17.59 33.85 -17.74
C GLU A 417 16.49 33.67 -16.67
N ALA A 418 15.71 34.72 -16.41
CA ALA A 418 14.59 34.65 -15.48
C ALA A 418 13.48 33.70 -15.95
N GLU A 419 13.14 33.71 -17.24
CA GLU A 419 12.20 32.76 -17.85
C GLU A 419 12.70 31.31 -17.71
N ALA A 420 13.98 31.06 -18.00
CA ALA A 420 14.57 29.73 -17.83
C ALA A 420 14.51 29.28 -16.36
N ARG A 421 14.78 30.19 -15.41
CA ARG A 421 14.69 29.89 -13.98
C ARG A 421 13.27 29.62 -13.51
N ILE A 422 12.29 30.36 -14.03
CA ILE A 422 10.87 30.12 -13.75
C ILE A 422 10.46 28.75 -14.30
N ALA A 423 10.85 28.41 -15.52
CA ALA A 423 10.54 27.11 -16.11
C ALA A 423 11.17 25.94 -15.32
N GLU A 424 12.37 26.12 -14.79
CA GLU A 424 13.03 25.17 -13.89
C GLU A 424 12.23 24.96 -12.60
N LEU A 425 11.92 26.05 -11.90
CA LEU A 425 11.17 26.02 -10.64
C LEU A 425 9.73 25.52 -10.83
N GLN A 426 9.11 25.82 -11.98
CA GLN A 426 7.79 25.30 -12.34
C GLN A 426 7.83 23.79 -12.57
N ARG A 427 8.84 23.28 -13.28
CA ARG A 427 9.05 21.84 -13.43
C ARG A 427 9.22 21.15 -12.09
N GLU A 428 10.06 21.70 -11.21
CA GLU A 428 10.32 21.15 -9.87
C GLU A 428 9.05 21.17 -8.99
N LEU A 429 8.23 22.21 -9.10
CA LEU A 429 6.94 22.30 -8.41
C LEU A 429 5.90 21.35 -9.02
N GLU A 430 5.85 21.22 -10.34
CA GLU A 430 4.93 20.31 -11.04
C GLU A 430 5.27 18.85 -10.81
N THR A 431 6.54 18.45 -10.81
CA THR A 431 6.93 17.07 -10.46
C THR A 431 6.50 16.76 -9.04
N THR A 432 6.84 17.63 -8.09
CA THR A 432 6.40 17.52 -6.69
C THR A 432 4.86 17.46 -6.58
N SER A 433 4.16 18.32 -7.32
CA SER A 433 2.70 18.43 -7.23
C SER A 433 1.93 17.35 -7.98
N ARG A 434 2.43 16.87 -9.11
CA ARG A 434 1.83 15.80 -9.91
C ARG A 434 1.96 14.50 -9.14
N ALA A 435 3.10 14.27 -8.52
CA ALA A 435 3.31 13.12 -7.66
C ALA A 435 2.32 13.15 -6.46
N MET A 436 2.01 14.32 -5.88
CA MET A 436 0.96 14.43 -4.85
C MET A 436 -0.48 14.11 -5.32
N ARG A 437 -0.80 14.21 -6.62
CA ARG A 437 -2.18 14.10 -7.14
C ARG A 437 -2.45 12.96 -8.12
N HIS A 438 -1.41 12.33 -8.64
CA HIS A 438 -1.51 11.26 -9.63
C HIS A 438 -0.83 9.99 -9.12
N ASP A 439 -1.41 8.85 -9.46
CA ASP A 439 -0.82 7.53 -9.26
C ASP A 439 0.41 7.40 -10.18
N GLN A 440 1.58 7.12 -9.61
CA GLN A 440 2.86 7.03 -10.34
C GLN A 440 2.85 5.89 -11.37
N LEU A 441 2.26 4.76 -10.99
CA LEU A 441 2.26 3.55 -11.79
C LEU A 441 1.34 3.68 -13.02
N THR A 442 0.14 4.23 -12.86
CA THR A 442 -0.88 4.26 -13.94
C THR A 442 -1.12 5.64 -14.54
N GLY A 443 -0.63 6.71 -13.91
CA GLY A 443 -0.76 8.10 -14.38
C GLY A 443 -2.17 8.69 -14.27
N VAL A 444 -3.13 7.99 -13.67
CA VAL A 444 -4.46 8.55 -13.32
C VAL A 444 -4.41 9.29 -12.00
N LEU A 445 -5.52 9.90 -11.56
CA LEU A 445 -5.51 10.57 -10.26
C LEU A 445 -5.27 9.54 -9.15
N ASN A 446 -4.53 9.93 -8.12
CA ASN A 446 -4.50 9.14 -6.88
C ASN A 446 -5.75 9.48 -6.04
N ARG A 447 -5.95 8.77 -4.93
CA ARG A 447 -7.05 9.05 -3.99
C ARG A 447 -7.21 10.53 -3.61
N ARG A 448 -6.11 11.25 -3.36
CA ARG A 448 -6.17 12.68 -3.02
C ARG A 448 -6.63 13.53 -4.20
N GLY A 449 -6.16 13.22 -5.40
CA GLY A 449 -6.65 13.82 -6.64
C GLY A 449 -8.15 13.52 -6.88
N LEU A 450 -8.61 12.32 -6.54
CA LEU A 450 -10.02 11.93 -6.60
C LEU A 450 -10.87 12.78 -5.65
N GLU A 451 -10.48 12.89 -4.37
CA GLU A 451 -11.22 13.68 -3.37
C GLU A 451 -11.37 15.14 -3.82
N GLU A 452 -10.28 15.78 -4.24
CA GLU A 452 -10.30 17.16 -4.76
C GLU A 452 -11.18 17.32 -6.02
N THR A 453 -11.23 16.29 -6.88
CA THR A 453 -12.03 16.33 -8.12
C THR A 453 -13.49 16.02 -7.86
N PHE A 454 -13.77 15.11 -6.93
CA PHE A 454 -15.11 14.74 -6.50
C PHE A 454 -15.84 15.94 -5.89
N ASP A 455 -15.18 16.72 -5.03
CA ASP A 455 -15.75 17.94 -4.46
C ASP A 455 -16.13 18.96 -5.54
N LYS A 456 -15.27 19.13 -6.55
CA LYS A 456 -15.51 20.04 -7.69
C LYS A 456 -16.68 19.58 -8.54
N GLU A 457 -16.74 18.29 -8.87
CA GLU A 457 -17.81 17.72 -9.71
C GLU A 457 -19.14 17.65 -8.96
N CYS A 458 -19.15 17.41 -7.65
CA CYS A 458 -20.34 17.57 -6.81
C CYS A 458 -20.88 19.01 -6.88
N ALA A 459 -20.01 20.01 -6.67
CA ALA A 459 -20.39 21.42 -6.75
C ALA A 459 -20.87 21.83 -8.16
N ARG A 460 -20.32 21.22 -9.21
CA ARG A 460 -20.75 21.44 -10.60
C ARG A 460 -22.11 20.80 -10.89
N ALA A 461 -22.30 19.55 -10.48
CA ALA A 461 -23.56 18.82 -10.62
C ALA A 461 -24.71 19.55 -9.91
N GLN A 462 -24.46 20.03 -8.69
CA GLN A 462 -25.43 20.78 -7.90
C GLN A 462 -25.81 22.12 -8.54
N ARG A 463 -24.83 22.86 -9.11
CA ARG A 463 -25.09 24.13 -9.80
C ARG A 463 -25.85 23.97 -11.11
N ASN A 464 -25.54 22.93 -11.87
CA ASN A 464 -26.08 22.73 -13.21
C ASN A 464 -27.32 21.81 -13.23
N GLY A 465 -27.70 21.22 -12.10
CA GLY A 465 -28.85 20.33 -11.97
C GLY A 465 -28.71 19.03 -12.76
N VAL A 466 -27.48 18.58 -13.03
CA VAL A 466 -27.19 17.34 -13.76
C VAL A 466 -26.72 16.23 -12.82
N PRO A 467 -27.10 14.96 -13.08
CA PRO A 467 -26.73 13.84 -12.22
C PRO A 467 -25.22 13.53 -12.32
N LEU A 468 -24.60 13.25 -11.17
CA LEU A 468 -23.23 12.73 -11.05
C LEU A 468 -23.29 11.22 -10.86
N CYS A 469 -22.46 10.47 -11.58
CA CYS A 469 -22.32 9.02 -11.42
C CYS A 469 -20.90 8.69 -10.94
N VAL A 470 -20.79 7.74 -10.01
CA VAL A 470 -19.52 7.21 -9.50
C VAL A 470 -19.54 5.71 -9.71
N ALA A 471 -18.46 5.17 -10.26
CA ALA A 471 -18.26 3.74 -10.45
C ALA A 471 -16.95 3.32 -9.77
N LEU A 472 -16.99 2.19 -9.07
CA LEU A 472 -15.83 1.57 -8.45
C LEU A 472 -15.50 0.27 -9.21
N LEU A 473 -14.24 0.11 -9.59
CA LEU A 473 -13.75 -1.05 -10.33
C LEU A 473 -12.67 -1.75 -9.49
N ASP A 474 -12.71 -3.08 -9.45
CA ASP A 474 -11.70 -3.91 -8.80
C ASP A 474 -11.16 -4.96 -9.80
N ILE A 475 -9.89 -5.34 -9.65
CA ILE A 475 -9.27 -6.38 -10.49
C ILE A 475 -9.48 -7.73 -9.82
N ASP A 476 -10.31 -8.55 -10.44
CA ASP A 476 -10.55 -9.91 -9.96
C ASP A 476 -9.26 -10.72 -9.87
N ASN A 477 -9.04 -11.33 -8.71
CA ASN A 477 -7.89 -12.21 -8.44
C ASN A 477 -6.51 -11.56 -8.65
N PHE A 478 -6.40 -10.23 -8.50
CA PHE A 478 -5.13 -9.51 -8.70
C PHE A 478 -3.96 -10.08 -7.89
N LYS A 479 -4.22 -10.52 -6.66
CA LYS A 479 -3.20 -11.19 -5.83
C LYS A 479 -2.66 -12.47 -6.49
N ARG A 480 -3.52 -13.28 -7.09
CA ARG A 480 -3.12 -14.52 -7.79
C ARG A 480 -2.25 -14.21 -9.00
N LEU A 481 -2.53 -13.12 -9.71
CA LEU A 481 -1.70 -12.63 -10.82
C LEU A 481 -0.28 -12.29 -10.31
N ASN A 482 -0.18 -11.48 -9.25
CA ASN A 482 1.10 -11.10 -8.64
C ASN A 482 1.89 -12.31 -8.13
N ASP A 483 1.21 -13.25 -7.48
CA ASP A 483 1.84 -14.44 -6.92
C ASP A 483 2.33 -15.40 -8.03
N THR A 484 1.68 -15.40 -9.21
CA THR A 484 2.02 -16.31 -10.33
C THR A 484 3.09 -15.74 -11.25
N TYR A 485 3.04 -14.44 -11.55
CA TYR A 485 3.88 -13.80 -12.57
C TYR A 485 4.80 -12.72 -12.01
N GLY A 486 4.79 -12.52 -10.69
CA GLY A 486 5.55 -11.48 -9.99
C GLY A 486 4.85 -10.12 -9.99
N HIS A 487 5.34 -9.23 -9.13
CA HIS A 487 4.78 -7.88 -8.97
C HIS A 487 4.79 -7.06 -10.26
N GLN A 488 5.83 -7.23 -11.10
CA GLN A 488 5.93 -6.54 -12.39
C GLN A 488 4.74 -6.84 -13.32
N ALA A 489 4.27 -8.10 -13.36
CA ALA A 489 3.10 -8.46 -14.17
C ALA A 489 1.79 -7.88 -13.62
N GLY A 490 1.72 -7.68 -12.30
CA GLY A 490 0.66 -6.93 -11.65
C GLY A 490 0.62 -5.47 -12.07
N ASP A 491 1.78 -4.84 -12.05
CA ASP A 491 1.98 -3.45 -12.45
C ASP A 491 1.59 -3.25 -13.91
N ASP A 492 2.02 -4.15 -14.80
CA ASP A 492 1.65 -4.14 -16.22
C ASP A 492 0.13 -4.31 -16.41
N ALA A 493 -0.53 -5.15 -15.62
CA ALA A 493 -1.97 -5.33 -15.67
C ALA A 493 -2.74 -4.09 -15.19
N LEU A 494 -2.25 -3.42 -14.15
CA LEU A 494 -2.82 -2.15 -13.67
C LEU A 494 -2.66 -1.06 -14.73
N ILE A 495 -1.47 -0.93 -15.34
CA ILE A 495 -1.23 0.01 -16.44
C ILE A 495 -2.19 -0.26 -17.60
N HIS A 496 -2.33 -1.54 -17.96
CA HIS A 496 -3.20 -1.96 -19.05
C HIS A 496 -4.68 -1.64 -18.77
N LEU A 497 -5.20 -2.02 -17.61
CA LEU A 497 -6.58 -1.71 -17.21
C LEU A 497 -6.84 -0.21 -17.29
N THR A 498 -5.95 0.58 -16.70
CA THR A 498 -6.12 2.02 -16.64
C THR A 498 -6.10 2.66 -18.02
N THR A 499 -5.27 2.13 -18.92
CA THR A 499 -5.21 2.54 -20.34
C THR A 499 -6.52 2.22 -21.06
N VAL A 500 -7.07 1.03 -20.86
CA VAL A 500 -8.36 0.61 -21.45
C VAL A 500 -9.49 1.48 -20.91
N VAL A 501 -9.55 1.72 -19.60
CA VAL A 501 -10.56 2.59 -18.99
C VAL A 501 -10.49 4.00 -19.58
N ARG A 502 -9.31 4.61 -19.63
CA ARG A 502 -9.12 5.94 -20.25
C ARG A 502 -9.59 6.01 -21.69
N ALA A 503 -9.30 4.98 -22.49
CA ALA A 503 -9.72 4.94 -23.89
C ALA A 503 -11.25 4.88 -24.07
N ASN A 504 -11.98 4.43 -23.05
CA ASN A 504 -13.44 4.30 -23.08
C ASN A 504 -14.17 5.42 -22.32
N LEU A 505 -13.45 6.34 -21.67
CA LEU A 505 -14.00 7.47 -20.95
C LEU A 505 -14.06 8.73 -21.83
N ARG A 506 -15.02 9.62 -21.55
CA ARG A 506 -15.11 10.92 -22.22
C ARG A 506 -14.06 11.88 -21.66
N PRO A 507 -13.72 12.97 -22.37
CA PRO A 507 -12.73 13.94 -21.90
C PRO A 507 -13.03 14.60 -20.54
N ASN A 508 -14.30 14.66 -20.14
CA ASN A 508 -14.73 15.23 -18.85
C ASN A 508 -14.86 14.16 -17.75
N ASP A 509 -14.77 12.88 -18.08
CA ASP A 509 -14.88 11.81 -17.10
C ASP A 509 -13.52 11.64 -16.42
N THR A 510 -13.56 11.37 -15.13
CA THR A 510 -12.35 11.27 -14.30
C THR A 510 -12.18 9.84 -13.83
N VAL A 511 -10.95 9.33 -13.93
CA VAL A 511 -10.55 8.04 -13.37
C VAL A 511 -9.46 8.28 -12.33
N ALA A 512 -9.54 7.51 -11.24
CA ALA A 512 -8.57 7.55 -10.16
C ALA A 512 -8.28 6.12 -9.67
N ARG A 513 -7.12 5.97 -9.05
CA ARG A 513 -6.65 4.76 -8.41
C ARG A 513 -6.32 5.00 -6.94
#